data_AF-A0A7D5R6Z8-F1
#
_entry.id   AF-A0A7D5R6Z8-F1
#
_cell.length_a   1.000
_cell.length_b   1.000
_cell.length_c   1.000
_cell.angle_alpha   90.00
_cell.angle_beta   90.00
_cell.angle_gamma   90.00
#
_symmetry.space_group_name_H-M   'P 1'
#
loop_
_entity.id
_entity.type
_entity.pdbx_description
1 polymer ?
#
loop_
_entity_poly.entity_id
_entity_poly.type
_entity_poly.pdbx_seq_one_letter_code
_entity_poly.pdbx_strand_id
1 'polypeptide(L)'
;MSSFDDISIMFDTESKKLSNMINIAETKSDLSIPEIIDTYYQIINVSSMNTMLKQQISSDNQKTLLDKILEIEKMITEKFNSDIHPRIMEDLVKSIQETTRILQSGSGQKSKEDIENEAKFYEELRQKMSTKEFVEQYDKGLSND
;
A
#
# COMPACT_ATOMS: atom_id res chain seq x y z
N MET A 1 -23.69 21.59 -7.40
CA MET A 1 -23.56 20.17 -7.06
C MET A 1 -23.26 20.10 -5.58
N SER A 2 -23.84 19.16 -4.85
CA SER A 2 -23.58 19.04 -3.41
C SER A 2 -22.21 18.39 -3.20
N SER A 3 -21.56 18.69 -2.07
CA SER A 3 -20.28 18.05 -1.70
C SER A 3 -20.36 16.52 -1.71
N PHE A 4 -21.55 15.95 -1.49
CA PHE A 4 -21.77 14.49 -1.51
C PHE A 4 -21.68 13.92 -2.93
N ASP A 5 -22.32 14.57 -3.91
CA ASP A 5 -22.32 14.11 -5.31
C ASP A 5 -20.89 14.12 -5.88
N ASP A 6 -20.12 15.16 -5.54
CA ASP A 6 -18.73 15.30 -5.97
C ASP A 6 -17.85 14.18 -5.36
N ILE A 7 -18.00 13.89 -4.06
CA ILE A 7 -17.28 12.78 -3.39
C ILE A 7 -17.71 11.43 -3.97
N SER A 8 -18.98 11.23 -4.29
CA SER A 8 -19.46 9.98 -4.89
C SER A 8 -18.85 9.74 -6.27
N ILE A 9 -18.66 10.78 -7.09
CA ILE A 9 -18.02 10.68 -8.41
C ILE A 9 -16.52 10.37 -8.26
N MET A 10 -15.85 11.04 -7.31
CA MET A 10 -14.46 10.76 -6.99
C MET A 10 -14.29 9.32 -6.50
N PHE A 11 -15.15 8.86 -5.59
CA PHE A 11 -15.15 7.50 -5.07
C PHE A 11 -15.24 6.45 -6.18
N ASP A 12 -16.12 6.64 -7.17
CA ASP A 12 -16.24 5.71 -8.31
C ASP A 12 -14.95 5.61 -9.13
N THR A 13 -14.21 6.72 -9.28
CA THR A 13 -12.95 6.75 -10.03
C THR A 13 -11.81 6.12 -9.23
N GLU A 14 -11.69 6.53 -7.97
CA GLU A 14 -10.61 6.11 -7.08
C GLU A 14 -10.76 4.63 -6.67
N SER A 15 -11.99 4.13 -6.52
CA SER A 15 -12.25 2.71 -6.28
C SER A 15 -11.84 1.82 -7.44
N LYS A 16 -12.09 2.25 -8.69
CA LYS A 16 -11.65 1.50 -9.88
C LYS A 16 -10.12 1.43 -9.98
N LYS A 17 -9.44 2.54 -9.67
CA LYS A 17 -7.97 2.58 -9.60
C LYS A 17 -7.47 1.60 -8.54
N LEU A 18 -8.08 1.62 -7.35
CA LEU A 18 -7.73 0.71 -6.27
C LEU A 18 -7.91 -0.76 -6.66
N SER A 19 -9.06 -1.12 -7.23
CA SER A 19 -9.29 -2.50 -7.67
C SER A 19 -8.26 -2.97 -8.69
N ASN A 20 -7.83 -2.10 -9.61
CA ASN A 20 -6.77 -2.43 -10.56
C ASN A 20 -5.42 -2.63 -9.87
N MET A 21 -5.06 -1.76 -8.92
CA MET A 21 -3.83 -1.90 -8.13
C MET A 21 -3.81 -3.19 -7.32
N ILE A 22 -4.92 -3.54 -6.67
CA ILE A 22 -5.07 -4.81 -5.92
C ILE A 22 -4.92 -6.02 -6.86
N ASN A 23 -5.56 -6.01 -8.03
CA ASN A 23 -5.43 -7.11 -8.99
C ASN A 23 -4.00 -7.26 -9.54
N ILE A 24 -3.28 -6.15 -9.76
CA ILE A 24 -1.87 -6.17 -10.14
C ILE A 24 -1.02 -6.76 -9.00
N ALA A 25 -1.24 -6.30 -7.77
CA ALA A 25 -0.52 -6.78 -6.58
C ALA A 25 -0.82 -8.26 -6.26
N GLU A 26 -2.01 -8.75 -6.59
CA GLU A 26 -2.38 -10.17 -6.43
C GLU A 26 -1.57 -11.07 -7.35
N THR A 27 -1.29 -10.61 -8.59
CA THR A 27 -0.65 -11.40 -9.65
C THR A 27 0.85 -11.20 -9.77
N LYS A 28 1.37 -10.05 -9.34
CA LYS A 28 2.80 -9.71 -9.42
C LYS A 28 3.54 -10.24 -8.19
N SER A 29 4.64 -10.97 -8.41
CA SER A 29 5.48 -11.50 -7.32
C SER A 29 6.31 -10.43 -6.62
N ASP A 30 6.75 -9.39 -7.36
CA ASP A 30 7.70 -8.39 -6.87
C ASP A 30 7.18 -6.98 -7.13
N LEU A 31 6.55 -6.38 -6.13
CA LEU A 31 6.15 -4.97 -6.17
C LEU A 31 7.35 -4.08 -5.86
N SER A 32 7.54 -3.04 -6.68
CA SER A 32 8.52 -2.00 -6.41
C SER A 32 8.09 -1.11 -5.24
N ILE A 33 9.04 -0.44 -4.59
CA ILE A 33 8.75 0.49 -3.50
C ILE A 33 7.69 1.54 -3.88
N PRO A 34 7.76 2.21 -5.05
CA PRO A 34 6.72 3.15 -5.45
C PRO A 34 5.33 2.49 -5.59
N GLU A 35 5.25 1.30 -6.18
CA GLU A 35 3.98 0.57 -6.32
C GLU A 35 3.39 0.20 -4.97
N ILE A 36 4.22 -0.22 -4.01
CA ILE A 36 3.81 -0.46 -2.62
C ILE A 36 3.24 0.84 -2.05
N ILE A 37 4.00 1.92 -2.04
CA ILE A 37 3.59 3.20 -1.45
C ILE A 37 2.27 3.70 -2.04
N ASP A 38 2.16 3.71 -3.36
CA ASP A 38 0.97 4.18 -4.07
C ASP A 38 -0.27 3.34 -3.74
N THR A 39 -0.12 2.01 -3.64
CA THR A 39 -1.22 1.10 -3.30
C THR A 39 -1.78 1.41 -1.91
N TYR A 40 -0.91 1.57 -0.90
CA TYR A 40 -1.35 1.87 0.47
C TYR A 40 -2.00 3.24 0.57
N TYR A 41 -1.45 4.27 -0.10
CA TYR A 41 -2.10 5.58 -0.13
C TYR A 41 -3.48 5.54 -0.79
N GLN A 42 -3.62 4.78 -1.88
CA GLN A 42 -4.90 4.62 -2.55
C GLN A 42 -5.92 3.93 -1.64
N ILE A 43 -5.52 2.92 -0.87
CA ILE A 43 -6.37 2.27 0.13
C ILE A 43 -6.84 3.26 1.19
N ILE A 44 -5.92 4.05 1.75
CA ILE A 44 -6.24 5.04 2.79
C ILE A 44 -7.22 6.09 2.23
N ASN A 45 -6.98 6.57 1.01
CA ASN A 45 -7.83 7.55 0.33
C ASN A 45 -9.26 7.01 0.15
N VAL A 46 -9.39 5.81 -0.44
CA VAL A 46 -10.70 5.19 -0.69
C VAL A 46 -11.41 4.83 0.61
N SER A 47 -10.69 4.33 1.61
CA SER A 47 -11.27 4.02 2.93
C SER A 47 -11.78 5.28 3.63
N SER A 48 -11.08 6.42 3.49
CA SER A 48 -11.54 7.70 4.01
C SER A 48 -12.83 8.16 3.32
N MET A 49 -12.92 8.02 1.99
CA MET A 49 -14.14 8.33 1.24
C MET A 49 -15.30 7.40 1.64
N ASN A 50 -15.05 6.11 1.87
CA ASN A 50 -16.06 5.16 2.37
C ASN A 50 -16.68 5.66 3.67
N THR A 51 -15.85 6.02 4.64
CA THR A 51 -16.31 6.55 5.93
C THR A 51 -17.15 7.81 5.76
N MET A 52 -16.67 8.78 4.96
CA MET A 52 -17.41 10.02 4.71
C MET A 52 -18.76 9.79 4.01
N LEU A 53 -18.80 8.91 3.00
CA LEU A 53 -20.01 8.61 2.25
C LEU A 53 -21.02 7.84 3.12
N LYS A 54 -20.57 6.84 3.89
CA LYS A 54 -21.43 6.09 4.83
C LYS A 54 -22.14 6.98 5.84
N GLN A 55 -21.45 8.00 6.37
CA GLN A 55 -22.06 8.94 7.32
C GLN A 55 -23.19 9.79 6.71
N GLN A 56 -23.17 9.97 5.39
CA GLN A 56 -24.14 10.79 4.66
C GLN A 56 -25.24 9.94 4.00
N ILE A 57 -25.08 8.62 3.92
CA ILE A 57 -26.10 7.70 3.43
C ILE A 57 -27.24 7.64 4.45
N SER A 58 -28.39 8.20 4.08
CA SER A 58 -29.55 8.35 4.98
C SER A 58 -30.88 7.96 4.33
N SER A 59 -30.86 7.43 3.09
CA SER A 59 -32.08 7.01 2.39
C SER A 59 -31.88 5.76 1.52
N ASP A 60 -32.96 4.99 1.31
CA ASP A 60 -32.99 3.78 0.46
C ASP A 60 -32.56 4.04 -1.01
N ASN A 61 -32.64 5.29 -1.49
CA ASN A 61 -32.24 5.66 -2.85
C ASN A 61 -30.71 5.61 -3.07
N GLN A 62 -29.92 5.41 -2.01
CA GLN A 62 -28.46 5.32 -2.06
C GLN A 62 -27.92 3.89 -1.89
N LYS A 63 -28.81 2.88 -1.96
CA LYS A 63 -28.45 1.47 -1.82
C LYS A 63 -27.34 1.03 -2.78
N THR A 64 -27.39 1.46 -4.04
CA THR A 64 -26.35 1.15 -5.04
C THR A 64 -24.96 1.67 -4.64
N LEU A 65 -24.89 2.84 -4.01
CA LEU A 65 -23.62 3.38 -3.53
C LEU A 65 -23.12 2.60 -2.31
N LEU A 66 -24.02 2.27 -1.38
CA LEU A 66 -23.70 1.45 -0.22
C LEU A 66 -23.16 0.07 -0.62
N ASP A 67 -23.81 -0.59 -1.58
CA ASP A 67 -23.39 -1.90 -2.09
C ASP A 67 -21.96 -1.84 -2.67
N LYS A 68 -21.64 -0.79 -3.45
CA LYS A 68 -20.28 -0.56 -3.97
C LYS A 68 -19.27 -0.33 -2.85
N ILE A 69 -19.61 0.46 -1.84
CA ILE A 69 -18.74 0.71 -0.69
C ILE A 69 -18.41 -0.62 0.00
N LEU A 70 -19.43 -1.44 0.26
CA LEU A 70 -19.26 -2.75 0.89
C LEU A 70 -18.42 -3.71 0.04
N GLU A 71 -18.58 -3.69 -1.29
CA GLU A 71 -17.77 -4.49 -2.21
C GLU A 71 -16.29 -4.11 -2.14
N ILE A 72 -15.98 -2.80 -2.10
CA ILE A 72 -14.61 -2.31 -2.00
C ILE A 72 -13.99 -2.63 -0.65
N GLU A 73 -14.72 -2.45 0.46
CA GLU A 73 -14.24 -2.83 1.79
C GLU A 73 -13.96 -4.33 1.90
N LYS A 74 -14.84 -5.15 1.31
CA LYS A 74 -14.63 -6.58 1.20
C LYS A 74 -13.36 -6.89 0.40
N MET A 75 -13.13 -6.22 -0.71
CA MET A 75 -11.90 -6.38 -1.51
C MET A 75 -10.65 -6.00 -0.71
N ILE A 76 -10.67 -4.90 0.03
CA ILE A 76 -9.56 -4.49 0.91
C ILE A 76 -9.32 -5.56 1.97
N THR A 77 -10.37 -6.04 2.63
CA THR A 77 -10.25 -6.99 3.75
C THR A 77 -9.82 -8.38 3.28
N GLU A 78 -10.50 -8.95 2.29
CA GLU A 78 -10.36 -10.35 1.88
C GLU A 78 -9.27 -10.59 0.83
N LYS A 79 -8.79 -9.54 0.16
CA LYS A 79 -7.66 -9.66 -0.76
C LYS A 79 -6.44 -8.94 -0.25
N PHE A 80 -6.56 -7.64 0.04
CA PHE A 80 -5.39 -6.86 0.37
C PHE A 80 -4.86 -7.18 1.77
N ASN A 81 -5.68 -7.02 2.81
CA ASN A 81 -5.25 -7.20 4.21
C ASN A 81 -4.86 -8.64 4.52
N SER A 82 -5.62 -9.62 4.00
CA SER A 82 -5.41 -11.03 4.34
C SER A 82 -4.28 -11.72 3.56
N ASP A 83 -3.92 -11.21 2.37
CA ASP A 83 -2.97 -11.91 1.48
C ASP A 83 -1.85 -10.98 0.99
N ILE A 84 -2.19 -9.87 0.34
CA ILE A 84 -1.20 -8.98 -0.28
C ILE A 84 -0.34 -8.27 0.78
N HIS A 85 -0.94 -7.73 1.84
CA HIS A 85 -0.23 -7.01 2.90
C HIS A 85 0.83 -7.88 3.60
N PRO A 86 0.50 -9.09 4.11
CA PRO A 86 1.49 -10.00 4.69
C PRO A 86 2.64 -10.33 3.73
N ARG A 87 2.33 -10.53 2.44
CA ARG A 87 3.33 -10.83 1.41
C ARG A 87 4.30 -9.67 1.21
N ILE A 88 3.78 -8.44 1.05
CA ILE A 88 4.59 -7.22 0.96
C ILE A 88 5.49 -7.08 2.19
N MET A 89 4.97 -7.34 3.38
CA MET A 89 5.75 -7.28 4.61
C MET A 89 6.89 -8.30 4.61
N GLU A 90 6.61 -9.54 4.24
CA GLU A 90 7.60 -10.62 4.16
C GLU A 90 8.70 -10.29 3.14
N ASP A 91 8.33 -9.79 1.97
CA ASP A 91 9.27 -9.42 0.91
C ASP A 91 10.17 -8.26 1.31
N LEU A 92 9.62 -7.24 1.98
CA LEU A 92 10.41 -6.15 2.54
C LEU A 92 11.41 -6.66 3.59
N VAL A 93 10.99 -7.54 4.50
CA VAL A 93 11.88 -8.14 5.51
C VAL A 93 13.01 -8.92 4.84
N LYS A 94 12.69 -9.80 3.88
CA LYS A 94 13.68 -10.59 3.14
C LYS A 94 14.66 -9.68 2.39
N SER A 95 14.15 -8.67 1.69
CA SER A 95 14.95 -7.75 0.89
C SER A 95 15.88 -6.88 1.75
N ILE A 96 15.42 -6.43 2.93
CA ILE A 96 16.24 -5.71 3.92
C ILE A 96 17.36 -6.62 4.44
N GLN A 97 17.02 -7.86 4.81
CA GLN A 97 18.03 -8.82 5.30
C GLN A 97 19.09 -9.10 4.25
N GLU A 98 18.70 -9.27 3.00
CA GLU A 98 19.62 -9.53 1.90
C GLU A 98 20.56 -8.34 1.64
N THR A 99 20.01 -7.12 1.50
CA THR A 99 20.83 -5.91 1.33
C THR A 99 21.77 -5.70 2.53
N THR A 100 21.31 -5.98 3.76
CA THR A 100 22.15 -5.90 4.96
C THR A 100 23.31 -6.89 4.92
N ARG A 101 23.08 -8.13 4.47
CA ARG A 101 24.15 -9.15 4.32
C ARG A 101 25.19 -8.73 3.28
N ILE A 102 24.75 -8.19 2.14
CA ILE A 102 25.64 -7.68 1.09
C ILE A 102 26.56 -6.59 1.64
N LEU A 103 25.99 -5.63 2.39
CA LEU A 103 26.77 -4.55 3.01
C LEU A 103 27.76 -5.07 4.06
N GLN A 104 27.37 -6.08 4.85
CA GLN A 104 28.24 -6.66 5.89
C GLN A 104 29.39 -7.53 5.36
N SER A 105 29.28 -8.05 4.14
CA SER A 105 30.30 -8.96 3.57
C SER A 105 31.46 -8.24 2.87
N GLY A 106 31.38 -6.92 2.68
CA GLY A 106 32.45 -6.10 2.09
C GLY A 106 33.52 -5.66 3.09
N SER A 107 34.45 -6.55 3.47
CA SER A 107 35.63 -6.20 4.29
C SER A 107 36.92 -6.21 3.47
N GLY A 108 37.52 -5.05 3.22
CA GLY A 108 38.79 -4.93 2.49
C GLY A 108 39.14 -3.51 2.05
N GLN A 109 40.25 -3.36 1.33
CA GLN A 109 40.65 -2.12 0.68
C GLN A 109 39.70 -1.84 -0.48
N LYS A 110 38.83 -0.83 -0.36
CA LYS A 110 37.76 -0.53 -1.32
C LYS A 110 38.27 0.38 -2.43
N SER A 111 37.98 0.04 -3.67
CA SER A 111 38.14 0.94 -4.80
C SER A 111 37.07 2.05 -4.77
N LYS A 112 37.22 3.08 -5.60
CA LYS A 112 36.20 4.12 -5.75
C LYS A 112 34.85 3.54 -6.22
N GLU A 113 34.89 2.56 -7.11
CA GLU A 113 33.70 1.87 -7.63
C GLU A 113 33.00 1.06 -6.52
N ASP A 114 33.77 0.39 -5.66
CA ASP A 114 33.22 -0.33 -4.51
C ASP A 114 32.49 0.61 -3.55
N ILE A 115 33.06 1.80 -3.29
CA ILE A 115 32.46 2.83 -2.43
C ILE A 115 31.15 3.35 -3.04
N GLU A 116 31.12 3.64 -4.34
CA GLU A 116 29.92 4.13 -5.02
C GLU A 116 28.80 3.07 -5.05
N ASN A 117 29.13 1.81 -5.28
CA ASN A 117 28.15 0.72 -5.27
C ASN A 117 27.61 0.45 -3.86
N GLU A 118 28.48 0.48 -2.84
CA GLU A 118 28.05 0.35 -1.45
C GLU A 118 27.11 1.49 -1.02
N ALA A 119 27.40 2.73 -1.46
CA ALA A 119 26.52 3.88 -1.20
C ALA A 119 25.11 3.68 -1.79
N LYS A 120 24.99 3.08 -2.99
CA LYS A 120 23.69 2.73 -3.58
C LYS A 120 22.95 1.72 -2.72
N PHE A 121 23.63 0.67 -2.24
CA PHE A 121 23.01 -0.31 -1.36
C PHE A 121 22.55 0.28 -0.02
N TYR A 122 23.28 1.23 0.56
CA TYR A 122 22.79 1.95 1.75
C TYR A 122 21.54 2.78 1.47
N GLU A 123 21.46 3.45 0.32
CA GLU A 123 20.26 4.20 -0.06
C GLU A 123 19.07 3.27 -0.31
N GLU A 124 19.28 2.15 -1.01
CA GLU A 124 18.25 1.12 -1.19
C GLU A 124 17.78 0.56 0.15
N LEU A 125 18.71 0.24 1.06
CA LEU A 125 18.39 -0.27 2.39
C LEU A 125 17.54 0.75 3.15
N ARG A 126 17.91 2.04 3.12
CA ARG A 126 17.17 3.12 3.75
C ARG A 126 15.74 3.20 3.22
N GLN A 127 15.57 3.15 1.90
CA GLN A 127 14.24 3.19 1.29
C GLN A 127 13.40 1.99 1.71
N LYS A 128 13.95 0.76 1.63
CA LYS A 128 13.24 -0.46 2.04
C LYS A 128 12.82 -0.42 3.51
N MET A 129 13.71 0.02 4.42
CA MET A 129 13.38 0.16 5.84
C MET A 129 12.30 1.21 6.07
N SER A 130 12.40 2.38 5.43
CA SER A 130 11.37 3.42 5.54
C SER A 130 10.01 2.95 5.00
N THR A 131 9.99 2.18 3.90
CA THR A 131 8.75 1.63 3.35
C THR A 131 8.16 0.57 4.29
N LYS A 132 9.00 -0.28 4.88
CA LYS A 132 8.54 -1.24 5.90
C LYS A 132 7.90 -0.54 7.09
N GLU A 133 8.54 0.50 7.63
CA GLU A 133 7.97 1.28 8.74
C GLU A 133 6.61 1.87 8.37
N PHE A 134 6.48 2.44 7.16
CA PHE A 134 5.20 2.95 6.65
C PHE A 134 4.13 1.87 6.58
N VAL A 135 4.46 0.70 6.03
CA VAL A 135 3.54 -0.44 5.93
C VAL A 135 3.14 -0.97 7.32
N GLU A 136 4.04 -0.99 8.29
CA GLU A 136 3.72 -1.38 9.68
C GLU A 136 2.76 -0.40 10.36
N GLN A 137 2.80 0.90 10.03
CA GLN A 137 1.83 1.85 10.58
C GLN A 137 0.41 1.59 10.06
N TYR A 138 0.27 1.09 8.83
CA TYR A 138 -1.03 0.69 8.30
C TYR A 138 -1.67 -0.43 9.14
N ASP A 139 -0.92 -1.46 9.50
CA ASP A 139 -1.38 -2.58 10.33
C ASP A 139 -1.81 -2.13 11.75
N LYS A 140 -1.04 -1.20 12.33
CA LYS A 140 -1.42 -0.56 13.60
C LYS A 140 -2.70 0.28 13.48
N GLY A 141 -2.94 0.87 12.31
CA GLY A 141 -4.19 1.57 12.00
C GLY A 141 -5.37 0.62 11.98
N LEU A 142 -5.24 -0.52 11.27
CA LEU A 142 -6.28 -1.56 11.21
C LEU A 142 -6.65 -2.13 12.59
N SER A 143 -5.69 -2.21 13.50
CA SER A 143 -5.91 -2.75 14.85
C SER A 143 -6.78 -1.85 15.74
N ASN A 144 -7.03 -0.60 15.34
CA ASN A 144 -7.80 0.39 16.11
C ASN A 144 -9.17 0.72 15.50
N ASP A 145 -9.52 0.12 14.36
CA ASP A 145 -10.85 0.17 13.73
C ASP A 145 -11.68 -1.08 14.12
#